data_AF-A0A2R6CBJ7-F1
#
_entry.id   AF-A0A2R6CBJ7-F1
#
_cell.length_a   1.000
_cell.length_b   1.000
_cell.length_c   1.000
_cell.angle_alpha   90.00
_cell.angle_beta   90.00
_cell.angle_gamma   90.00
#
_symmetry.space_group_name_H-M   'P 1'
#
loop_
_entity.id
_entity.type
_entity.pdbx_description
1 polymer ?
#
loop_
_entity_poly.entity_id
_entity_poly.type
_entity_poly.pdbx_seq_one_letter_code
_entity_poly.pdbx_strand_id
1 'polypeptide(L)'
;MTLDRVLDRGLKTAGRRLKIRVVLKDKPGQLRNLLDIIAKKGGNILSIDHDRTNTNISLGLADVTLNIETLNYAQQEEIIKAVENQGIPLQKL
;
A
#
# COMPACT_ATOMS: atom_id res chain seq x y z
N MET A 1 12.31 21.16 -11.33
CA MET A 1 11.59 19.88 -11.20
C MET A 1 12.60 18.79 -11.56
N THR A 2 12.90 17.84 -10.70
CA THR A 2 13.91 16.79 -10.96
C THR A 2 13.35 15.68 -11.85
N LEU A 3 14.22 14.98 -12.59
CA LEU A 3 13.85 13.90 -13.50
C LEU A 3 13.03 12.80 -12.81
N ASP A 4 13.42 12.42 -11.58
CA ASP A 4 12.70 11.42 -10.77
C ASP A 4 11.24 11.80 -10.50
N ARG A 5 10.96 13.09 -10.27
CA ARG A 5 9.60 13.59 -10.02
C ARG A 5 8.73 13.54 -11.26
N VAL A 6 9.30 13.74 -12.43
CA VAL A 6 8.58 13.65 -13.71
C VAL A 6 8.27 12.18 -14.03
N LEU A 7 9.24 11.30 -13.82
CA LEU A 7 9.08 9.85 -14.02
C LEU A 7 8.00 9.27 -13.09
N ASP A 8 8.05 9.58 -11.78
CA ASP A 8 7.07 9.07 -10.81
C ASP A 8 5.65 9.58 -11.13
N ARG A 9 5.50 10.85 -11.54
CA ARG A 9 4.22 11.37 -12.03
C ARG A 9 3.71 10.60 -13.25
N GLY A 10 4.57 10.36 -14.25
CA GLY A 10 4.18 9.62 -15.45
C GLY A 10 3.71 8.20 -15.12
N LEU A 11 4.43 7.49 -14.25
CA LEU A 11 4.04 6.16 -13.78
C LEU A 11 2.72 6.16 -13.01
N LYS A 12 2.51 7.15 -12.13
CA LYS A 12 1.22 7.32 -11.43
C LYS A 12 0.09 7.57 -12.42
N THR A 13 0.25 8.52 -13.35
CA THR A 13 -0.76 8.87 -14.36
C THR A 13 -1.09 7.70 -15.28
N ALA A 14 -0.15 6.78 -15.52
CA ALA A 14 -0.38 5.55 -16.28
C ALA A 14 -1.02 4.41 -15.46
N GLY A 15 -1.28 4.61 -14.17
CA GLY A 15 -1.77 3.56 -13.27
C GLY A 15 -0.74 2.45 -13.02
N ARG A 16 0.55 2.76 -13.20
CA ARG A 16 1.68 1.82 -13.04
C ARG A 16 2.29 1.84 -11.64
N ARG A 17 1.94 2.84 -10.83
CA ARG A 17 2.28 2.90 -9.42
C ARG A 17 1.07 3.20 -8.56
N LEU A 18 0.95 2.44 -7.48
CA LEU A 18 -0.02 2.62 -6.42
C LEU A 18 0.73 2.83 -5.11
N LYS A 19 0.43 3.93 -4.42
CA LYS A 19 0.91 4.16 -3.06
C LYS A 19 -0.29 4.12 -2.12
N ILE A 20 -0.23 3.29 -1.09
CA ILE A 20 -1.27 3.20 -0.06
C ILE A 20 -0.67 3.30 1.33
N ARG A 21 -1.44 3.85 2.25
CA ARG A 21 -1.19 3.79 3.68
C ARG A 21 -2.30 2.98 4.33
N VAL A 22 -1.92 2.08 5.23
CA VAL A 22 -2.86 1.30 6.04
C VAL A 22 -2.44 1.33 7.49
N VAL A 23 -3.41 1.24 8.39
CA VAL A 23 -3.16 1.06 9.82
C VAL A 23 -3.45 -0.40 10.16
N LEU A 24 -2.43 -1.13 10.57
CA LEU A 24 -2.55 -2.53 10.97
C LEU A 24 -2.61 -2.64 12.49
N LYS A 25 -3.36 -3.62 12.99
CA LYS A 25 -3.27 -4.02 14.40
C LYS A 25 -1.88 -4.64 14.64
N ASP A 26 -1.25 -4.34 15.77
CA ASP A 26 0.02 -4.94 16.16
C ASP A 26 -0.22 -6.37 16.69
N LYS A 27 -0.53 -7.25 15.75
CA LYS A 27 -0.59 -8.69 15.95
C LYS A 27 0.33 -9.37 14.94
N PRO A 28 1.06 -10.42 15.34
CA PRO A 28 1.84 -11.22 14.41
C PRO A 28 1.01 -11.65 13.20
N GLY A 29 1.59 -11.55 12.01
CA GLY A 29 0.97 -11.99 10.76
C GLY A 29 0.10 -10.96 10.03
N GLN A 30 -0.22 -9.80 10.62
CA GLN A 30 -1.07 -8.80 9.95
C GLN A 30 -0.44 -8.24 8.67
N LEU A 31 0.85 -7.87 8.72
CA LEU A 31 1.57 -7.43 7.54
C LEU A 31 1.65 -8.54 6.47
N ARG A 32 1.92 -9.79 6.88
CA ARG A 32 1.91 -10.92 5.97
C ARG A 32 0.56 -11.05 5.26
N ASN A 33 -0.54 -11.01 5.99
CA ASN A 33 -1.89 -11.12 5.41
C ASN A 33 -2.14 -10.03 4.38
N LEU A 34 -1.76 -8.78 4.67
CA LEU A 34 -1.83 -7.66 3.72
C LEU A 34 -1.02 -7.94 2.44
N LEU A 35 0.23 -8.37 2.58
CA LEU A 35 1.10 -8.66 1.45
C LEU A 35 0.58 -9.83 0.61
N ASP A 36 0.04 -10.87 1.25
CA ASP A 36 -0.57 -12.02 0.57
C ASP A 36 -1.79 -11.60 -0.27
N ILE A 37 -2.60 -10.66 0.21
CA ILE A 37 -3.74 -10.10 -0.54
C ILE A 37 -3.26 -9.38 -1.81
N ILE A 38 -2.25 -8.52 -1.66
CA ILE A 38 -1.70 -7.73 -2.79
C ILE A 38 -1.03 -8.65 -3.81
N ALA A 39 -0.23 -9.62 -3.35
CA ALA A 39 0.45 -10.58 -4.21
C ALA A 39 -0.54 -11.43 -5.02
N LYS A 40 -1.65 -11.87 -4.41
CA LYS A 40 -2.72 -12.61 -5.12
C LYS A 40 -3.40 -11.80 -6.23
N LYS A 41 -3.32 -10.47 -6.18
CA LYS A 41 -3.81 -9.57 -7.23
C LYS A 41 -2.73 -9.17 -8.23
N GLY A 42 -1.53 -9.74 -8.12
CA GLY A 42 -0.41 -9.50 -9.04
C GLY A 42 0.27 -8.15 -8.84
N GLY A 43 0.11 -7.50 -7.68
CA GLY A 43 0.85 -6.29 -7.34
C GLY A 43 2.28 -6.61 -6.92
N ASN A 44 3.27 -5.91 -7.47
CA ASN A 44 4.67 -6.06 -7.12
C ASN A 44 5.07 -5.02 -6.05
N ILE A 45 5.55 -5.47 -4.89
CA ILE A 45 5.89 -4.57 -3.78
C ILE A 45 7.27 -3.97 -4.00
N LEU A 46 7.34 -2.66 -4.23
CA LEU A 46 8.60 -1.95 -4.42
C LEU A 46 9.24 -1.53 -3.10
N SER A 47 8.42 -1.14 -2.12
CA SER A 47 8.90 -0.80 -0.78
C SER A 47 7.81 -0.93 0.27
N ILE A 48 8.24 -1.22 1.49
CA ILE A 48 7.42 -1.22 2.69
C ILE A 48 8.06 -0.27 3.69
N ASP A 49 7.29 0.71 4.14
CA ASP A 49 7.65 1.55 5.29
C ASP A 49 6.68 1.20 6.42
N HIS A 50 7.21 0.80 7.56
CA HIS A 50 6.43 0.26 8.68
C HIS A 50 6.88 0.93 9.97
N ASP A 51 6.04 1.83 10.48
CA ASP A 51 6.31 2.62 11.67
C ASP A 51 5.42 2.16 12.82
N ARG A 52 6.08 1.71 13.90
CA ARG A 52 5.46 1.27 15.17
C ARG A 52 5.67 2.27 16.31
N THR A 53 6.40 3.34 16.03
CA THR A 53 6.85 4.34 17.01
C THR A 53 6.07 5.64 16.91
N ASN A 54 5.22 5.77 15.89
CA ASN A 54 4.41 6.95 15.66
C ASN A 54 3.43 7.18 16.83
N THR A 55 3.67 8.23 17.61
CA THR A 55 2.92 8.60 18.81
C THR A 55 1.50 9.08 18.54
N ASN A 56 1.13 9.28 17.27
CA ASN A 56 -0.22 9.64 16.83
C ASN A 56 -1.16 8.44 16.62
N ILE A 57 -0.67 7.21 16.77
CA ILE A 57 -1.48 5.99 16.63
C ILE A 57 -1.56 5.32 18.00
N SER A 58 -2.75 4.84 18.38
CA SER A 58 -2.93 4.16 19.67
C SER A 58 -1.94 3.00 19.83
N LEU A 59 -1.48 2.79 21.07
CA LEU A 59 -0.66 1.63 21.46
C LEU A 59 -1.19 0.34 20.83
N GLY A 60 -0.33 -0.39 20.13
CA GLY A 60 -0.70 -1.63 19.45
C GLY A 60 -1.27 -1.46 18.04
N LEU A 61 -0.99 -0.34 17.36
CA LEU A 61 -1.24 -0.12 15.94
C LEU A 61 0.07 0.21 15.22
N ALA A 62 0.18 -0.17 13.96
CA ALA A 62 1.34 0.12 13.12
C ALA A 62 0.89 0.80 11.82
N ASP A 63 1.52 1.92 11.48
CA ASP A 63 1.34 2.57 10.19
C ASP A 63 2.20 1.85 9.17
N VAL A 64 1.60 1.42 8.06
CA VAL A 64 2.30 0.79 6.95
C VAL A 64 2.02 1.56 5.67
N THR A 65 3.07 2.09 5.06
CA THR A 65 3.01 2.67 3.72
C THR A 65 3.63 1.70 2.72
N LEU A 66 2.86 1.34 1.68
CA LEU A 66 3.29 0.46 0.60
C LEU A 66 3.41 1.24 -0.70
N ASN A 67 4.52 1.06 -1.40
CA ASN A 67 4.63 1.41 -2.82
C ASN A 67 4.55 0.13 -3.64
N ILE A 68 3.59 0.09 -4.56
CA ILE A 68 3.21 -1.09 -5.32
C ILE A 68 3.30 -0.72 -6.80
N GLU A 69 3.99 -1.54 -7.57
CA GLU A 69 3.95 -1.50 -9.02
C GLU A 69 2.74 -2.28 -9.52
N THR A 70 2.02 -1.68 -10.46
CA THR A 70 0.77 -2.20 -11.01
C THR A 70 0.80 -2.16 -12.54
N LEU A 71 -0.08 -2.92 -13.17
CA LEU A 71 -0.25 -2.98 -14.62
C LEU A 71 -1.05 -1.79 -15.14
N ASN A 72 -2.09 -1.39 -14.42
CA ASN A 72 -3.01 -0.31 -14.80
C ASN A 72 -3.92 0.04 -13.61
N TYR A 73 -4.77 1.06 -13.80
CA TYR A 73 -5.76 1.46 -12.79
C TYR A 73 -6.76 0.38 -12.41
N ALA A 74 -7.16 -0.50 -13.34
CA ALA A 74 -8.11 -1.57 -13.03
C ALA A 74 -7.52 -2.53 -11.97
N GLN A 75 -6.24 -2.91 -12.12
CA GLN A 75 -5.56 -3.71 -11.10
C GLN A 75 -5.43 -2.96 -9.77
N GLN A 76 -5.20 -1.63 -9.78
CA GLN A 76 -5.18 -0.84 -8.55
C GLN A 76 -6.49 -0.94 -7.79
N GLU A 77 -7.62 -0.79 -8.50
CA GLU A 77 -8.95 -0.91 -7.91
C GLU A 77 -9.23 -2.32 -7.39
N GLU A 78 -8.79 -3.36 -8.09
CA GLU A 78 -8.89 -4.75 -7.60
C GLU A 78 -8.08 -4.99 -6.33
N ILE A 79 -6.87 -4.41 -6.23
CA ILE A 79 -6.04 -4.48 -5.02
C ILE A 79 -6.72 -3.75 -3.87
N ILE A 80 -7.16 -2.51 -4.09
CA ILE A 80 -7.82 -1.67 -3.08
C ILE A 80 -9.05 -2.40 -2.52
N LYS A 81 -9.95 -2.85 -3.41
CA LYS A 81 -11.16 -3.59 -3.00
C LYS A 81 -10.83 -4.88 -2.25
N ALA A 82 -9.80 -5.61 -2.67
CA ALA A 82 -9.41 -6.85 -2.00
C ALA A 82 -8.92 -6.60 -0.56
N VAL A 83 -8.20 -5.49 -0.33
CA VAL A 83 -7.75 -5.08 1.01
C VAL A 83 -8.94 -4.60 1.86
N GLU A 84 -9.82 -3.77 1.30
CA GLU A 84 -11.03 -3.29 1.99
C GLU A 84 -11.99 -4.44 2.38
N ASN A 85 -12.17 -5.43 1.51
CA ASN A 85 -12.99 -6.62 1.78
C ASN A 85 -12.47 -7.48 2.94
N GLN A 86 -11.22 -7.29 3.37
CA GLN A 86 -10.64 -7.94 4.55
C GLN A 86 -10.83 -7.09 5.83
N GLY A 87 -11.58 -5.98 5.74
CA GLY A 87 -11.80 -5.07 6.85
C GLY A 87 -10.57 -4.24 7.21
N ILE A 88 -9.59 -4.14 6.30
CA ILE A 88 -8.39 -3.33 6.47
C ILE A 88 -8.65 -1.97 5.81
N PRO A 89 -8.87 -0.89 6.58
CA PRO A 89 -9.02 0.44 6.00
C PRO A 89 -7.70 0.90 5.37
N LEU A 90 -7.78 1.54 4.22
CA LEU A 90 -6.64 2.06 3.49
C LEU A 90 -6.88 3.48 2.98
N GLN A 91 -5.78 4.22 2.81
CA GLN A 91 -5.75 5.52 2.17
C GLN A 91 -4.83 5.47 0.95
N LYS A 92 -5.33 5.84 -0.24
CA LYS A 92 -4.51 6.04 -1.44
C LYS A 92 -3.76 7.38 -1.35
N LEU A 93 -2.45 7.38 -1.67
CA LEU A 93 -1.54 8.55 -1.56
C LEU A 93 -1.02 9.06 -2.92
#